data_AF-R6M008-F1
#
_entry.id   AF-R6M008-F1
#
_cell.length_a   1.000
_cell.length_b   1.000
_cell.length_c   1.000
_cell.angle_alpha   90.00
_cell.angle_beta   90.00
_cell.angle_gamma   90.00
#
_symmetry.space_group_name_H-M   'P 1'
#
loop_
_entity.id
_entity.type
_entity.pdbx_description
1 polymer ?
#
loop_
_entity_poly.entity_id
_entity_poly.type
_entity_poly.pdbx_seq_one_letter_code
_entity_poly.pdbx_strand_id
1 'polypeptide(L)' 'MADTGYTFWNKEIDRLKDGKSKYEWDELEELITDVFEDEKITSDEFDKLMEKLMEQEM' A
#
# COMPACT_ATOMS: atom_id res chain seq x y z
N MET A 1 15.77 10.63 -3.78
CA MET A 1 15.15 10.39 -2.46
C MET A 1 14.81 8.91 -2.42
N ALA A 2 15.07 8.24 -1.29
CA ALA A 2 14.78 6.81 -1.23
C ALA A 2 13.27 6.62 -1.35
N ASP A 3 12.87 5.83 -2.33
CA ASP A 3 11.49 5.47 -2.71
C ASP A 3 10.87 4.51 -1.67
N THR A 4 11.10 4.81 -0.39
CA THR A 4 10.95 3.87 0.73
C THR A 4 9.50 3.65 1.12
N GLY A 5 8.62 4.63 0.90
CA GLY A 5 7.19 4.49 1.18
C GLY A 5 6.53 3.52 0.21
N TYR A 6 6.65 3.79 -1.09
CA TYR A 6 6.04 2.98 -2.14
C TYR A 6 6.54 1.53 -2.14
N THR A 7 7.85 1.31 -2.13
CA THR A 7 8.40 -0.05 -2.16
C THR A 7 8.08 -0.89 -0.91
N PHE A 8 7.88 -0.24 0.24
CA PHE A 8 7.45 -0.92 1.46
C PHE A 8 6.00 -1.40 1.34
N TRP A 9 5.07 -0.50 1.04
CA TRP A 9 3.64 -0.83 0.93
C TRP A 9 3.36 -1.80 -0.21
N ASN A 10 4.04 -1.64 -1.34
CA ASN A 10 3.90 -2.56 -2.47
C ASN A 10 4.22 -4.02 -2.07
N LYS A 11 5.22 -4.23 -1.19
CA LYS A 11 5.55 -5.55 -0.65
C LYS A 11 4.57 -6.03 0.41
N GLU A 12 4.02 -5.14 1.24
CA GLU A 12 3.01 -5.53 2.23
C GLU A 12 1.70 -5.95 1.53
N ILE A 13 1.31 -5.30 0.43
CA ILE A 13 0.19 -5.74 -0.42
C ILE A 13 0.46 -7.14 -1.02
N ASP A 14 1.69 -7.40 -1.50
CA ASP A 14 2.05 -8.76 -1.98
C ASP A 14 1.96 -9.80 -0.86
N ARG A 15 2.30 -9.42 0.38
CA ARG A 15 2.16 -10.30 1.53
C ARG A 15 0.71 -10.53 1.92
N LEU A 16 -0.17 -9.55 1.71
CA LEU A 16 -1.61 -9.70 1.94
C LEU A 16 -2.16 -10.80 1.04
N LYS A 17 -1.81 -10.74 -0.25
CA LYS A 17 -2.14 -11.78 -1.23
C LYS A 17 -1.66 -13.17 -0.83
N ASP A 18 -0.44 -13.25 -0.30
CA ASP A 18 0.18 -14.49 0.17
C ASP A 18 -0.39 -15.01 1.50
N GLY A 19 -1.30 -14.27 2.16
CA GLY A 19 -1.79 -14.57 3.51
C GLY A 19 -0.72 -14.45 4.60
N LYS A 20 0.35 -13.68 4.33
CA LYS A 20 1.50 -13.47 5.22
C LYS A 20 1.58 -12.03 5.74
N SER A 21 0.67 -11.16 5.31
CA SER A 21 0.57 -9.81 5.85
C SER A 21 0.15 -9.88 7.30
N LYS A 22 0.70 -8.96 8.09
CA LYS A 22 0.27 -8.71 9.47
C LYS A 22 -0.88 -7.71 9.54
N TYR A 23 -1.24 -7.10 8.41
CA TYR A 23 -2.30 -6.13 8.24
C TYR A 23 -3.44 -6.74 7.45
N GLU A 24 -4.67 -6.35 7.77
CA GLU A 24 -5.86 -6.63 6.97
C GLU A 24 -5.95 -5.66 5.78
N TRP A 25 -6.88 -5.95 4.85
CA TRP A 25 -7.09 -5.12 3.66
C TRP A 25 -7.48 -3.69 4.05
N ASP A 26 -8.48 -3.55 4.93
CA ASP A 26 -8.97 -2.25 5.44
C ASP A 26 -7.84 -1.46 6.13
N GLU A 27 -6.99 -2.15 6.90
CA GLU A 27 -5.86 -1.52 7.59
C GLU A 27 -4.79 -1.03 6.61
N LEU A 28 -4.54 -1.76 5.52
CA LEU A 28 -3.59 -1.33 4.49
C LEU A 28 -4.12 -0.11 3.73
N GLU A 29 -5.42 -0.03 3.47
CA GLU A 29 -6.04 1.13 2.84
C GLU A 29 -5.82 2.40 3.70
N GLU A 30 -6.12 2.33 5.00
CA GLU A 30 -5.90 3.46 5.91
C GLU A 30 -4.42 3.86 5.97
N LEU A 31 -3.51 2.89 6.15
CA LEU A 31 -2.08 3.17 6.28
C LEU A 31 -1.45 3.76 5.01
N ILE A 32 -1.89 3.32 3.82
CA ILE A 32 -1.41 3.86 2.55
C ILE A 32 -1.93 5.29 2.36
N THR A 33 -3.17 5.57 2.76
CA THR A 33 -3.76 6.91 2.73
C THR A 33 -3.04 7.86 3.68
N ASP A 34 -2.77 7.45 4.92
CA ASP A 34 -1.99 8.22 5.89
C ASP A 34 -0.61 8.59 5.33
N VAL A 35 0.05 7.65 4.65
CA VAL A 35 1.39 7.88 4.08
C VAL A 35 1.33 8.83 2.88
N PHE A 36 0.24 8.83 2.12
CA PHE A 36 -0.01 9.83 1.07
C PHE A 36 -0.26 11.22 1.68
N GLU A 37 -1.09 11.32 2.71
CA GLU A 37 -1.36 12.58 3.41
C GLU A 37 -0.10 13.17 4.07
N ASP A 38 0.79 12.31 4.56
CA ASP A 38 2.11 12.67 5.09
C ASP A 38 3.13 13.10 4.00
N GLU A 39 2.72 13.18 2.72
CA GLU A 39 3.56 13.49 1.55
C GLU A 39 4.79 12.55 1.41
N LYS A 40 4.70 11.33 1.98
CA LYS A 40 5.78 10.32 1.93
C LYS A 40 5.76 9.50 0.64
N ILE A 41 4.63 9.51 -0.06
CA ILE A 41 4.46 8.95 -1.41
C ILE A 41 3.78 9.98 -2.29
N THR A 42 4.03 9.90 -3.59
CA THR A 42 3.37 10.74 -4.59
C THR A 42 1.97 10.23 -4.92
N SER A 43 1.15 11.08 -5.56
CA SER A 43 -0.17 10.67 -6.06
C SER A 43 -0.08 9.46 -6.99
N ASP A 44 0.90 9.46 -7.90
CA ASP A 44 1.12 8.36 -8.85
C ASP A 44 1.49 7.03 -8.15
N GLU A 45 2.17 7.11 -7.01
CA GLU A 45 2.53 5.95 -6.19
C GLU A 45 1.34 5.46 -5.36
N PHE A 46 0.57 6.38 -4.80
CA PHE A 46 -0.68 6.09 -4.10
C PHE A 46 -1.68 5.38 -5.02
N ASP A 47 -1.94 5.92 -6.21
CA ASP A 47 -2.87 5.34 -7.18
C ASP A 47 -2.48 3.90 -7.56
N LYS A 48 -1.20 3.62 -7.77
CA LYS A 48 -0.69 2.26 -8.06
C LYS A 48 -0.86 1.30 -6.88
N LEU A 49 -0.64 1.79 -5.66
CA LEU A 49 -0.82 0.98 -4.45
C LEU A 49 -2.30 0.64 -4.25
N MET A 50 -3.19 1.62 -4.43
CA MET A 50 -4.63 1.45 -4.32
C MET A 50 -5.19 0.52 -5.38
N GLU A 51 -4.78 0.67 -6.64
CA GLU A 51 -5.16 -0.24 -7.73
C GLU A 51 -4.78 -1.68 -7.38
N LYS A 52 -3.53 -1.89 -6.93
CA LYS A 52 -3.03 -3.21 -6.53
C LYS A 52 -3.74 -3.78 -5.30
N LEU A 53 -4.11 -2.93 -4.34
CA LEU A 53 -4.85 -3.32 -3.14
C LEU A 53 -6.27 -3.78 -3.49
N MET A 54 -6.98 -3.03 -4.36
CA MET A 54 -8.31 -3.43 -4.82
C MET A 54 -8.29 -4.74 -5.63
N GLU A 55 -7.22 -5.03 -6.38
CA GLU A 55 -7.04 -6.34 -7.02
C GLU A 55 -6.99 -7.52 -6.02
N GLN A 56 -6.70 -7.28 -4.74
CA GLN A 56 -6.70 -8.33 -3.71
C GLN A 56 -8.06 -8.57 -3.05
N GLU A 57 -9.05 -7.69 -3.26
CA GLU A 57 -10.39 -7.81 -2.67
C GLU A 57 -11.31 -8.76 -3.48
N MET A 58 -10.99 -8.99 -4.76
CA MET A 58 -11.72 -9.90 -5.68
C MET A 58 -11.22 -11.35 -5.62
#